data_AF-A0A921KDS6-F1
#
_entry.id   AF-A0A921KDS6-F1
#
_cell.length_a   1.000
_cell.length_b   1.000
_cell.length_c   1.000
_cell.angle_alpha   90.00
_cell.angle_beta   90.00
_cell.angle_gamma   90.00
#
_symmetry.space_group_name_H-M   'P 1'
#
loop_
_entity.id
_entity.type
_entity.pdbx_description
1 polymer ?
#
loop_
_entity_poly.entity_id
_entity_poly.type
_entity_poly.pdbx_seq_one_letter_code
_entity_poly.pdbx_strand_id
1 'polypeptide(L)'
;MKRYLKLVDFEVKRFLKLYLVLLGVTILSQIIGLIVESRAYLNRANVVIYKDLVPKDEFIEQYGKMSFLDFSQSVWFLGPIMLCGVVLIIYVFFIWYRDWFGKNTFSYRLLMLPTARINVYFAKATTILLFVLGLVALQIVLLPVESQVLQWMVPGEFRTDLSVNTITNINYLTTLFPSTFIEFVLYYSGGIAAVFIVFTAILFERSFRIKGIIYGILYCAVSILIFFAPIFINEFMLGNYFYPIELFFLELVAGLLVLACAIWTGNFLLKNKIRV
;
A
#
# COMPACT_ATOMS: atom_id res chain seq x y z
N MET A 1 -7.42 -13.96 -24.23
CA MET A 1 -6.51 -13.85 -23.07
C MET A 1 -5.08 -13.39 -23.38
N LYS A 2 -4.40 -13.90 -24.43
CA LYS A 2 -3.00 -13.50 -24.75
C LYS A 2 -2.75 -12.00 -24.96
N ARG A 3 -3.77 -11.19 -25.29
CA ARG A 3 -3.62 -9.74 -25.50
C ARG A 3 -3.65 -8.92 -24.20
N TYR A 4 -4.49 -9.29 -23.23
CA TYR A 4 -4.60 -8.56 -21.95
C TYR A 4 -3.35 -8.74 -21.09
N LEU A 5 -2.87 -9.99 -20.93
CA LEU A 5 -1.64 -10.25 -20.16
C LEU A 5 -0.41 -9.57 -20.76
N LYS A 6 -0.37 -9.41 -22.09
CA LYS A 6 0.68 -8.62 -22.75
C LYS A 6 0.60 -7.13 -22.41
N LEU A 7 -0.59 -6.58 -22.22
CA LEU A 7 -0.76 -5.19 -21.77
C LEU A 7 -0.29 -5.04 -20.32
N VAL A 8 -0.62 -5.99 -19.45
CA VAL A 8 -0.12 -5.99 -18.06
C VAL A 8 1.40 -6.11 -18.03
N ASP A 9 1.98 -7.09 -18.74
CA ASP A 9 3.45 -7.25 -18.84
C ASP A 9 4.14 -5.98 -19.36
N PHE A 10 3.53 -5.34 -20.37
CA PHE A 10 4.03 -4.07 -20.89
C PHE A 10 4.04 -2.98 -19.82
N GLU A 11 2.95 -2.78 -19.08
CA GLU A 11 2.88 -1.78 -18.02
C GLU A 11 3.79 -2.11 -16.84
N VAL A 12 3.91 -3.39 -16.46
CA VAL A 12 4.83 -3.86 -15.42
C VAL A 12 6.27 -3.51 -15.78
N LYS A 13 6.73 -3.89 -16.98
CA LYS A 13 8.10 -3.63 -17.44
C LYS A 13 8.49 -2.16 -17.42
N ARG A 14 7.52 -1.27 -17.58
CA ARG A 14 7.73 0.18 -17.60
C ARG A 14 8.06 0.78 -16.24
N PHE A 15 7.66 0.14 -15.14
CA PHE A 15 8.00 0.57 -13.78
C PHE A 15 8.93 -0.39 -13.06
N LEU A 16 9.12 -1.61 -13.59
CA LEU A 16 9.90 -2.68 -12.99
C LEU A 16 11.30 -2.24 -12.53
N LYS A 17 12.03 -1.45 -13.33
CA LYS A 17 13.37 -0.97 -12.93
C LYS A 17 13.33 -0.13 -11.66
N LEU A 18 12.41 0.83 -11.60
CA LEU A 18 12.23 1.68 -10.42
C LEU A 18 11.72 0.86 -9.23
N TYR A 19 10.80 -0.08 -9.48
CA TYR A 19 10.28 -0.99 -8.48
C TYR A 19 11.37 -1.87 -7.86
N LEU A 20 12.28 -2.43 -8.65
CA LEU A 20 13.42 -3.21 -8.15
C LEU A 20 14.36 -2.36 -7.29
N VAL A 21 14.55 -1.08 -7.63
CA VAL A 21 15.30 -0.14 -6.79
C VAL A 21 14.59 0.06 -5.45
N LEU A 22 13.26 0.23 -5.44
CA LEU A 22 12.48 0.33 -4.20
C LEU A 22 12.67 -0.91 -3.33
N LEU A 23 12.53 -2.12 -3.91
CA LEU A 23 12.74 -3.37 -3.18
C LEU A 23 14.15 -3.43 -2.58
N GLY A 24 15.17 -3.10 -3.37
CA GLY A 24 16.57 -3.10 -2.91
C GLY A 24 16.80 -2.12 -1.76
N VAL A 25 16.29 -0.89 -1.86
CA VAL A 25 16.39 0.12 -0.81
C VAL A 25 15.70 -0.36 0.47
N THR A 26 14.51 -0.96 0.36
CA THR A 26 13.78 -1.48 1.51
C THR A 26 14.55 -2.59 2.22
N ILE A 27 15.00 -3.60 1.48
CA ILE A 27 15.78 -4.72 2.04
C ILE A 27 17.05 -4.19 2.73
N LEU A 28 17.83 -3.35 2.03
CA LEU A 28 19.09 -2.84 2.56
C LEU A 28 18.86 -1.96 3.79
N SER A 29 17.89 -1.06 3.74
CA SER A 29 17.59 -0.15 4.84
C SER A 29 17.15 -0.89 6.10
N GLN A 30 16.25 -1.88 5.97
CA GLN A 30 15.76 -2.63 7.12
C GLN A 30 16.87 -3.51 7.73
N ILE A 31 17.64 -4.22 6.90
CA ILE A 31 18.75 -5.07 7.39
C ILE A 31 19.87 -4.24 8.03
N ILE A 32 20.31 -3.15 7.38
CA ILE A 32 21.35 -2.27 7.93
C ILE A 32 20.85 -1.61 9.21
N GLY A 33 19.62 -1.09 9.21
CA GLY A 33 19.01 -0.49 10.38
C GLY A 33 18.98 -1.44 11.57
N LEU A 34 18.58 -2.69 11.36
CA LEU A 34 18.55 -3.69 12.40
C LEU A 34 19.93 -3.94 13.01
N ILE A 35 20.97 -4.04 12.17
CA ILE A 35 22.35 -4.22 12.61
C ILE A 35 22.81 -3.01 13.44
N VAL A 36 22.52 -1.79 12.98
CA VAL A 36 22.90 -0.55 13.66
C VAL A 36 22.22 -0.45 15.02
N GLU A 37 20.91 -0.66 15.09
CA GLU A 37 20.14 -0.62 16.34
C GLU A 37 20.59 -1.70 17.32
N SER A 38 20.81 -2.92 16.84
CA SER A 38 21.30 -4.02 17.68
C SER A 38 22.67 -3.72 18.28
N ARG A 39 23.58 -3.15 17.48
CA ARG A 39 24.91 -2.72 17.95
C ARG A 39 24.83 -1.55 18.93
N ALA A 40 23.95 -0.59 18.68
CA ALA A 40 23.75 0.54 19.57
C ALA A 40 23.24 0.09 20.93
N TYR A 41 22.27 -0.83 20.96
CA TYR A 41 21.75 -1.43 22.18
C TYR A 41 22.84 -2.21 22.95
N LEU A 42 23.60 -3.09 22.28
CA LEU A 42 24.67 -3.85 22.94
C LEU A 42 25.82 -2.97 23.43
N ASN A 43 26.17 -1.92 22.69
CA ASN A 43 27.18 -0.96 23.14
C ASN A 43 26.72 -0.22 24.40
N ARG A 44 25.43 0.13 24.49
CA ARG A 44 24.86 0.71 25.71
C ARG A 44 24.89 -0.27 26.88
N ALA A 45 24.47 -1.52 26.66
CA ALA A 45 24.55 -2.57 27.66
C ALA A 45 25.99 -2.77 28.16
N ASN A 46 26.98 -2.81 27.26
CA ASN A 46 28.38 -2.96 27.62
C ASN A 46 28.90 -1.77 28.46
N VAL A 47 28.51 -0.55 28.15
CA VAL A 47 28.92 0.63 28.94
C VAL A 47 28.33 0.55 30.35
N VAL A 48 27.03 0.34 30.47
CA VAL A 48 26.35 0.36 31.77
C VAL A 48 26.78 -0.82 32.65
N ILE A 49 26.93 -2.01 32.08
CA ILE A 49 27.29 -3.21 32.84
C ILE A 49 28.76 -3.20 33.25
N TYR A 50 29.68 -2.87 32.32
CA TYR A 50 31.12 -3.01 32.58
C TYR A 50 31.81 -1.73 33.04
N LYS A 51 31.30 -0.54 32.69
CA LYS A 51 31.88 0.73 33.15
C LYS A 51 31.16 1.28 34.38
N ASP A 52 29.83 1.28 34.36
CA ASP A 52 29.04 1.79 35.48
C ASP A 52 28.78 0.71 36.55
N LEU A 53 29.29 -0.52 36.31
CA LEU A 53 29.25 -1.67 37.22
C LEU A 53 27.83 -2.07 37.65
N VAL A 54 26.84 -1.76 36.82
CA VAL A 54 25.43 -2.11 37.06
C VAL A 54 25.23 -3.60 36.79
N PRO A 55 24.59 -4.36 37.70
CA PRO A 55 24.22 -5.75 37.46
C PRO A 55 23.36 -5.90 36.20
N LYS A 56 23.53 -7.02 35.49
CA LYS A 56 22.77 -7.31 34.26
C LYS A 56 21.25 -7.25 34.47
N ASP A 57 20.78 -7.77 35.60
CA ASP A 57 19.35 -7.82 35.92
C ASP A 57 18.75 -6.41 36.08
N GLU A 58 19.50 -5.51 36.73
CA GLU A 58 19.11 -4.11 36.92
C GLU A 58 19.11 -3.33 35.59
N PHE A 59 20.07 -3.61 34.69
CA PHE A 59 20.05 -3.06 33.33
C PHE A 59 18.79 -3.49 32.55
N ILE A 60 18.42 -4.77 32.64
CA ILE A 60 17.24 -5.30 31.95
C ILE A 60 15.95 -4.71 32.54
N GLU A 61 15.88 -4.51 33.85
CA GLU A 61 14.74 -3.86 34.50
C GLU A 61 14.58 -2.40 34.07
N GLN A 62 15.70 -1.67 33.96
CA GLN A 62 15.68 -0.24 33.62
C GLN A 62 15.48 0.04 32.13
N TYR A 63 16.11 -0.73 31.24
CA TYR A 63 16.14 -0.46 29.79
C TYR A 63 15.33 -1.45 28.96
N GLY A 64 14.87 -2.55 29.55
CA GLY A 64 14.15 -3.60 28.85
C GLY A 64 15.06 -4.46 27.95
N LYS A 65 14.48 -5.58 27.49
CA LYS A 65 15.11 -6.46 26.49
C LYS A 65 14.78 -5.96 25.09
N MET A 66 15.76 -5.99 24.20
CA MET A 66 15.52 -5.64 22.80
C MET A 66 14.59 -6.66 22.15
N SER A 67 13.56 -6.16 21.47
CA SER A 67 12.57 -6.95 20.76
C SER A 67 12.46 -6.51 19.31
N PHE A 68 11.82 -7.33 18.47
CA PHE A 68 11.47 -6.91 17.12
C PHE A 68 10.46 -5.75 17.13
N LEU A 69 9.62 -5.65 18.17
CA LEU A 69 8.67 -4.54 18.32
C LEU A 69 9.41 -3.19 18.35
N ASP A 70 10.48 -3.10 19.13
CA ASP A 70 11.30 -1.88 19.22
C ASP A 70 11.91 -1.49 17.88
N PHE A 71 12.40 -2.49 17.13
CA PHE A 71 12.95 -2.26 15.80
C PHE A 71 11.88 -1.84 14.79
N SER A 72 10.70 -2.46 14.79
CA SER A 72 9.64 -2.16 13.84
C SER A 72 9.03 -0.76 13.98
N GLN A 73 9.26 -0.08 15.11
CA GLN A 73 8.90 1.33 15.30
C GLN A 73 9.99 2.30 14.82
N SER A 74 11.19 1.79 14.52
CA SER A 74 12.31 2.60 14.05
C SER A 74 12.04 3.17 12.65
N VAL A 75 12.63 4.33 12.39
CA VAL A 75 12.62 4.98 11.07
C VAL A 75 13.26 4.09 10.01
N TRP A 76 14.22 3.24 10.39
CA TRP A 76 14.84 2.28 9.49
C TRP A 76 13.87 1.23 8.95
N PHE A 77 12.84 0.88 9.74
CA PHE A 77 11.80 -0.06 9.35
C PHE A 77 10.64 0.63 8.62
N LEU A 78 10.05 1.67 9.22
CA LEU A 78 8.87 2.34 8.66
C LEU A 78 9.19 3.26 7.47
N GLY A 79 10.36 3.89 7.45
CA GLY A 79 10.75 4.86 6.42
C GLY A 79 10.70 4.30 5.00
N PRO A 80 11.35 3.15 4.72
CA PRO A 80 11.31 2.53 3.39
C PRO A 80 9.92 2.06 2.97
N ILE A 81 9.10 1.59 3.91
CA ILE A 81 7.71 1.19 3.65
C ILE A 81 6.89 2.41 3.21
N MET A 82 6.99 3.51 3.96
CA MET A 82 6.32 4.77 3.63
C MET A 82 6.79 5.33 2.29
N LEU A 83 8.10 5.28 2.01
CA LEU A 83 8.67 5.68 0.72
C LEU A 83 8.04 4.88 -0.42
N CYS A 84 7.93 3.56 -0.29
CA CYS A 84 7.29 2.71 -1.29
C CYS A 84 5.81 3.08 -1.49
N GLY A 85 5.07 3.31 -0.40
CA GLY A 85 3.68 3.75 -0.44
C GLY A 85 3.49 5.07 -1.20
N VAL A 86 4.29 6.08 -0.85
CA VAL A 86 4.25 7.41 -1.51
C VAL A 86 4.59 7.29 -3.00
N VAL A 87 5.64 6.55 -3.35
CA VAL A 87 6.04 6.37 -4.75
C VAL A 87 4.94 5.65 -5.55
N LEU A 88 4.26 4.65 -4.97
CA LEU A 88 3.13 3.99 -5.62
C LEU A 88 1.92 4.91 -5.78
N ILE A 89 1.58 5.73 -4.77
CA ILE A 89 0.52 6.72 -4.87
C ILE A 89 0.80 7.70 -6.01
N ILE A 90 2.03 8.22 -6.10
CA ILE A 90 2.44 9.08 -7.22
C ILE A 90 2.33 8.32 -8.54
N TYR A 91 2.71 7.05 -8.55
CA TYR A 91 2.66 6.22 -9.75
C TYR A 91 1.23 5.96 -10.26
N VAL A 92 0.22 5.90 -9.38
CA VAL A 92 -1.21 5.81 -9.75
C VAL A 92 -1.60 6.94 -10.72
N PHE A 93 -1.07 8.16 -10.50
CA PHE A 93 -1.26 9.27 -11.44
C PHE A 93 -0.34 9.10 -12.65
N PHE A 94 0.95 8.89 -12.42
CA PHE A 94 1.97 8.90 -13.46
C PHE A 94 1.74 7.85 -14.57
N ILE A 95 1.21 6.67 -14.23
CA ILE A 95 0.90 5.60 -15.19
C ILE A 95 -0.05 6.06 -16.29
N TRP A 96 -0.90 7.04 -16.01
CA TRP A 96 -1.82 7.66 -16.95
C TRP A 96 -1.16 8.88 -17.62
N TYR A 97 -0.67 9.86 -16.84
CA TYR A 97 -0.08 11.09 -17.39
C TYR A 97 1.06 10.84 -18.40
N ARG A 98 1.90 9.84 -18.15
CA ARG A 98 3.01 9.51 -19.04
C ARG A 98 2.55 9.10 -20.44
N ASP A 99 1.42 8.41 -20.57
CA ASP A 99 0.97 7.94 -21.88
C ASP A 99 0.45 9.08 -22.78
N TRP A 100 0.07 10.21 -22.18
CA TRP A 100 -0.28 11.44 -22.90
C TRP A 100 0.88 12.43 -23.04
N PHE A 101 2.05 12.14 -22.47
CA PHE A 101 3.23 13.01 -22.58
C PHE A 101 3.97 12.75 -23.91
N GLY A 102 3.83 13.67 -24.88
CA GLY A 102 4.59 13.66 -26.14
C GLY A 102 3.83 14.19 -27.36
N LYS A 103 4.56 14.63 -28.41
CA LYS A 103 4.00 15.18 -29.66
C LYS A 103 3.20 14.15 -30.50
N ASN A 104 3.49 12.86 -30.34
CA ASN A 104 2.74 11.73 -30.91
C ASN A 104 2.21 10.85 -29.77
N THR A 105 1.14 11.28 -29.12
CA THR A 105 0.56 10.70 -27.89
C THR A 105 0.45 9.17 -27.98
N PHE A 106 1.26 8.50 -27.17
CA PHE A 106 1.33 7.03 -27.11
C PHE A 106 -0.03 6.41 -26.72
N SER A 107 -0.82 7.12 -25.90
CA SER A 107 -2.21 6.79 -25.60
C SER A 107 -3.06 6.49 -26.83
N TYR A 108 -2.93 7.26 -27.93
CA TYR A 108 -3.76 7.03 -29.11
C TYR A 108 -3.40 5.72 -29.81
N ARG A 109 -2.13 5.36 -29.88
CA ARG A 109 -1.70 4.04 -30.38
C ARG A 109 -2.21 2.91 -29.50
N LEU A 110 -2.18 3.11 -28.18
CA LEU A 110 -2.66 2.12 -27.22
C LEU A 110 -4.18 1.92 -27.31
N LEU A 111 -4.95 2.99 -27.52
CA LEU A 111 -6.41 2.96 -27.68
C LEU A 111 -6.88 2.51 -29.08
N MET A 112 -5.99 2.51 -30.07
CA MET A 112 -6.21 1.98 -31.43
C MET A 112 -5.85 0.49 -31.56
N LEU A 113 -5.27 -0.13 -30.52
CA LEU A 113 -5.03 -1.58 -30.53
C LEU A 113 -6.36 -2.32 -30.73
N PRO A 114 -6.35 -3.48 -31.45
CA PRO A 114 -7.53 -4.32 -31.65
C PRO A 114 -7.90 -5.08 -30.37
N THR A 115 -8.15 -4.35 -29.31
CA THR A 115 -8.52 -4.79 -27.97
C THR A 115 -9.54 -3.80 -27.40
N ALA A 116 -10.49 -4.28 -26.61
CA ALA A 116 -11.43 -3.38 -25.94
C ALA A 116 -10.67 -2.34 -25.12
N ARG A 117 -11.00 -1.05 -25.27
CA ARG A 117 -10.32 0.08 -24.60
C ARG A 117 -10.31 -0.08 -23.07
N ILE A 118 -11.33 -0.73 -22.52
CA ILE A 118 -11.41 -1.05 -21.09
C ILE A 118 -10.30 -1.98 -20.60
N ASN A 119 -9.70 -2.79 -21.48
CA ASN A 119 -8.58 -3.66 -21.12
C ASN A 119 -7.32 -2.87 -20.75
N VAL A 120 -7.14 -1.66 -21.32
CA VAL A 120 -6.06 -0.74 -20.92
C VAL A 120 -6.27 -0.29 -19.48
N TYR A 121 -7.50 0.10 -19.17
CA TYR A 121 -7.90 0.55 -17.84
C TYR A 121 -7.67 -0.53 -16.77
N PHE A 122 -8.14 -1.76 -17.04
CA PHE A 122 -7.88 -2.90 -16.16
C PHE A 122 -6.39 -3.29 -16.11
N ALA A 123 -5.65 -3.22 -17.21
CA ALA A 123 -4.23 -3.58 -17.20
C ALA A 123 -3.41 -2.66 -16.28
N LYS A 124 -3.72 -1.36 -16.27
CA LYS A 124 -3.10 -0.39 -15.36
C LYS A 124 -3.47 -0.65 -13.90
N ALA A 125 -4.74 -0.91 -13.62
CA ALA A 125 -5.21 -1.20 -12.26
C ALA A 125 -4.56 -2.48 -11.71
N THR A 126 -4.52 -3.55 -12.53
CA THR A 126 -3.84 -4.80 -12.17
C THR A 126 -2.34 -4.62 -11.99
N THR A 127 -1.69 -3.75 -12.77
CA THR A 127 -0.26 -3.46 -12.59
C THR A 127 0.01 -2.83 -11.22
N ILE A 128 -0.82 -1.86 -10.80
CA ILE A 128 -0.71 -1.25 -9.47
C ILE A 128 -0.95 -2.30 -8.38
N LEU A 129 -2.00 -3.12 -8.54
CA LEU A 129 -2.31 -4.19 -7.60
C LEU A 129 -1.13 -5.17 -7.44
N LEU A 130 -0.50 -5.59 -8.55
CA LEU A 130 0.66 -6.48 -8.50
C LEU A 130 1.85 -5.85 -7.76
N PHE A 131 2.09 -4.54 -7.94
CA PHE A 131 3.17 -3.86 -7.23
C PHE A 131 2.89 -3.69 -5.74
N VAL A 132 1.65 -3.38 -5.36
CA VAL A 132 1.23 -3.32 -3.94
C VAL A 132 1.39 -4.69 -3.29
N LEU A 133 0.78 -5.74 -3.88
CA LEU A 133 0.87 -7.09 -3.33
C LEU A 133 2.31 -7.63 -3.33
N GLY A 134 3.12 -7.27 -4.32
CA GLY A 134 4.54 -7.64 -4.36
C GLY A 134 5.36 -7.03 -3.21
N LEU A 135 5.06 -5.79 -2.80
CA LEU A 135 5.72 -5.16 -1.64
C LEU A 135 5.28 -5.80 -0.33
N VAL A 136 3.99 -6.10 -0.21
CA VAL A 136 3.44 -6.79 0.96
C VAL A 136 4.06 -8.18 1.08
N ALA A 137 4.16 -8.92 -0.03
CA ALA A 137 4.82 -10.21 -0.07
C ALA A 137 6.31 -10.10 0.31
N LEU A 138 7.02 -9.08 -0.19
CA LEU A 138 8.40 -8.83 0.22
C LEU A 138 8.50 -8.63 1.74
N GLN A 139 7.63 -7.82 2.33
CA GLN A 139 7.67 -7.56 3.77
C GLN A 139 7.37 -8.82 4.59
N ILE A 140 6.39 -9.64 4.19
CA ILE A 140 6.11 -10.92 4.85
C ILE A 140 7.34 -11.84 4.85
N VAL A 141 8.11 -11.84 3.75
CA VAL A 141 9.36 -12.61 3.65
C VAL A 141 10.49 -12.00 4.48
N LEU A 142 10.55 -10.67 4.60
CA LEU A 142 11.58 -9.98 5.37
C LEU A 142 11.42 -10.15 6.88
N LEU A 143 10.20 -10.18 7.41
CA LEU A 143 9.96 -10.35 8.86
C LEU A 143 10.72 -11.54 9.50
N PRO A 144 10.63 -12.79 8.99
CA PRO A 144 11.38 -13.91 9.56
C PRO A 144 12.90 -13.76 9.35
N VAL A 145 13.33 -13.16 8.23
CA VAL A 145 14.76 -12.92 7.95
C VAL A 145 15.34 -11.94 8.95
N GLU A 146 14.64 -10.83 9.21
CA GLU A 146 15.04 -9.81 10.18
C GLU A 146 15.00 -10.36 11.61
N SER A 147 13.98 -11.15 11.96
CA SER A 147 13.94 -11.86 13.24
C SER A 147 15.19 -12.74 13.41
N GLN A 148 15.57 -13.51 12.39
CA GLN A 148 16.78 -14.33 12.42
C GLN A 148 18.07 -13.50 12.56
N VAL A 149 18.15 -12.35 11.87
CA VAL A 149 19.30 -11.44 11.98
C VAL A 149 19.41 -10.85 13.38
N LEU A 150 18.28 -10.45 13.99
CA LEU A 150 18.24 -9.99 15.37
C LEU A 150 18.77 -11.10 16.31
N GLN A 151 18.41 -12.35 16.02
CA GLN A 151 18.85 -13.48 16.82
C GLN A 151 20.36 -13.73 16.77
N TRP A 152 20.98 -13.46 15.62
CA TRP A 152 22.43 -13.53 15.44
C TRP A 152 23.17 -12.37 16.09
N MET A 153 22.54 -11.20 16.15
CA MET A 153 23.17 -9.97 16.62
C MET A 153 23.12 -9.83 18.15
N VAL A 154 21.98 -10.13 18.79
CA VAL A 154 21.74 -9.88 20.21
C VAL A 154 21.67 -11.20 20.98
N PRO A 155 22.45 -11.43 22.05
CA PRO A 155 22.35 -12.64 22.86
C PRO A 155 20.98 -12.80 23.52
N GLY A 156 20.53 -14.05 23.73
CA GLY A 156 19.20 -14.36 24.28
C GLY A 156 18.92 -13.77 25.67
N GLU A 157 19.95 -13.48 26.46
CA GLU A 157 19.83 -12.81 27.76
C GLU A 157 19.22 -11.40 27.63
N PHE A 158 19.53 -10.70 26.54
CA PHE A 158 19.17 -9.31 26.27
C PHE A 158 18.04 -9.15 25.26
N ARG A 159 17.45 -10.26 24.81
CA ARG A 159 16.50 -10.28 23.71
C ARG A 159 15.16 -10.89 24.13
N THR A 160 14.08 -10.38 23.56
CA THR A 160 12.79 -11.08 23.57
C THR A 160 12.46 -11.53 22.14
N ASP A 161 12.31 -12.84 21.99
CA ASP A 161 11.94 -13.44 20.72
C ASP A 161 10.42 -13.36 20.53
N LEU A 162 10.00 -12.70 19.45
CA LEU A 162 8.60 -12.59 19.08
C LEU A 162 8.30 -13.49 17.88
N SER A 163 7.15 -14.14 17.91
CA SER A 163 6.67 -14.89 16.74
C SER A 163 6.26 -13.94 15.61
N VAL A 164 6.36 -14.38 14.36
CA VAL A 164 5.91 -13.59 13.20
C VAL A 164 4.44 -13.18 13.34
N ASN A 165 3.58 -14.05 13.88
CA ASN A 165 2.18 -13.74 14.12
C ASN A 165 2.00 -12.62 15.16
N THR A 166 2.82 -12.61 16.21
CA THR A 166 2.80 -11.53 17.21
C THR A 166 3.23 -10.20 16.58
N ILE A 167 4.23 -10.24 15.70
CA ILE A 167 4.76 -9.06 15.00
C ILE A 167 3.72 -8.48 14.03
N THR A 168 3.04 -9.32 13.23
CA THR A 168 2.04 -8.84 12.26
C THR A 168 0.79 -8.26 12.92
N ASN A 169 0.48 -8.67 14.16
CA ASN A 169 -0.67 -8.17 14.92
C ASN A 169 -0.38 -6.89 15.72
N ILE A 170 0.79 -6.27 15.55
CA ILE A 170 1.07 -4.97 16.18
C ILE A 170 0.18 -3.90 15.52
N ASN A 171 -0.45 -3.04 16.34
CA ASN A 171 -1.51 -2.09 15.93
C ASN A 171 -1.28 -1.27 14.65
N TYR A 172 -0.03 -0.92 14.29
CA TYR A 172 0.27 -0.18 13.05
C TYR A 172 0.60 -1.08 11.86
N LEU A 173 1.00 -2.33 12.09
CA LEU A 173 1.30 -3.31 11.05
C LEU A 173 0.06 -4.05 10.58
N THR A 174 -1.02 -4.09 11.37
CA THR A 174 -2.30 -4.73 11.00
C THR A 174 -2.95 -4.14 9.75
N THR A 175 -2.72 -2.86 9.46
CA THR A 175 -3.19 -2.24 8.20
C THR A 175 -2.46 -2.80 6.97
N LEU A 176 -1.17 -3.13 7.11
CA LEU A 176 -0.34 -3.72 6.04
C LEU A 176 -0.47 -5.25 5.98
N PHE A 177 -0.59 -5.89 7.14
CA PHE A 177 -0.77 -7.33 7.33
C PHE A 177 -2.07 -7.59 8.09
N PRO A 178 -3.21 -7.61 7.36
CA PRO A 178 -4.50 -7.86 7.95
C PRO A 178 -4.52 -9.20 8.68
N SER A 179 -5.10 -9.21 9.88
CA SER A 179 -5.12 -10.37 10.77
C SER A 179 -6.06 -11.46 10.26
N THR A 180 -7.09 -11.04 9.50
CA THR A 180 -8.09 -11.93 8.91
C THR A 180 -8.17 -11.78 7.40
N PHE A 181 -8.63 -12.85 6.73
CA PHE A 181 -8.89 -12.81 5.29
C PHE A 181 -9.94 -11.76 4.90
N ILE A 182 -10.91 -11.50 5.79
CA ILE A 182 -11.96 -10.50 5.56
C ILE A 182 -11.35 -9.10 5.55
N GLU A 183 -10.54 -8.75 6.55
CA GLU A 183 -9.81 -7.47 6.59
C GLU A 183 -8.89 -7.32 5.37
N PHE A 184 -8.22 -8.40 4.96
CA PHE A 184 -7.42 -8.41 3.73
C PHE A 184 -8.26 -8.05 2.51
N VAL A 185 -9.39 -8.71 2.31
CA VAL A 185 -10.27 -8.38 1.18
C VAL A 185 -10.74 -6.94 1.28
N LEU A 186 -11.13 -6.45 2.46
CA LEU A 186 -11.59 -5.06 2.63
C LEU A 186 -10.52 -4.03 2.30
N TYR A 187 -9.36 -4.10 2.95
CA TYR A 187 -8.32 -3.06 2.79
C TYR A 187 -7.78 -3.03 1.36
N TYR A 188 -7.50 -4.18 0.76
CA TYR A 188 -6.98 -4.22 -0.60
C TYR A 188 -8.06 -3.95 -1.66
N SER A 189 -9.31 -4.38 -1.46
CA SER A 189 -10.41 -4.04 -2.40
C SER A 189 -10.81 -2.56 -2.31
N GLY A 190 -10.82 -1.97 -1.11
CA GLY A 190 -11.00 -0.53 -0.90
C GLY A 190 -9.89 0.28 -1.55
N GLY A 191 -8.62 -0.15 -1.39
CA GLY A 191 -7.48 0.45 -2.07
C GLY A 191 -7.61 0.38 -3.60
N ILE A 192 -8.04 -0.77 -4.14
CA ILE A 192 -8.34 -0.91 -5.56
C ILE A 192 -9.46 0.06 -5.98
N ALA A 193 -10.54 0.18 -5.20
CA ALA A 193 -11.64 1.11 -5.47
C ALA A 193 -11.14 2.56 -5.55
N ALA A 194 -10.27 2.97 -4.63
CA ALA A 194 -9.62 4.28 -4.67
C ALA A 194 -8.81 4.48 -5.97
N VAL A 195 -8.06 3.47 -6.42
CA VAL A 195 -7.34 3.51 -7.71
C VAL A 195 -8.31 3.70 -8.87
N PHE A 196 -9.43 2.97 -8.91
CA PHE A 196 -10.46 3.11 -9.94
C PHE A 196 -11.09 4.52 -9.94
N ILE A 197 -11.39 5.08 -8.78
CA ILE A 197 -11.91 6.45 -8.64
C ILE A 197 -10.92 7.46 -9.21
N VAL A 198 -9.65 7.38 -8.80
CA VAL A 198 -8.59 8.27 -9.29
C VAL A 198 -8.42 8.14 -10.80
N PHE A 199 -8.41 6.92 -11.33
CA PHE A 199 -8.33 6.70 -12.77
C PHE A 199 -9.48 7.36 -13.52
N THR A 200 -10.70 7.22 -13.02
CA THR A 200 -11.87 7.85 -13.61
C THR A 200 -11.79 9.38 -13.54
N ALA A 201 -11.29 9.95 -12.43
CA ALA A 201 -11.05 11.39 -12.31
C ALA A 201 -10.02 11.90 -13.34
N ILE A 202 -8.94 11.16 -13.57
CA ILE A 202 -7.94 11.49 -14.61
C ILE A 202 -8.58 11.43 -16.00
N LEU A 203 -9.45 10.46 -16.26
CA LEU A 203 -10.18 10.38 -17.54
C LEU A 203 -11.15 11.55 -17.74
N PHE A 204 -11.76 12.07 -16.66
CA PHE A 204 -12.57 13.28 -16.71
C PHE A 204 -11.74 14.50 -17.11
N GLU A 205 -10.59 14.73 -16.48
CA GLU A 205 -9.64 15.77 -16.87
C GLU A 205 -9.31 15.67 -18.36
N ARG A 206 -8.99 14.47 -18.85
CA ARG A 206 -8.62 14.30 -20.26
C ARG A 206 -9.77 14.46 -21.24
N SER A 207 -10.98 14.12 -20.83
CA SER A 207 -12.17 14.25 -21.68
C SER A 207 -12.68 15.69 -21.80
N PHE A 208 -12.52 16.50 -20.74
CA PHE A 208 -13.11 17.86 -20.67
C PHE A 208 -12.10 18.97 -20.36
N ARG A 209 -10.79 18.68 -20.38
CA ARG A 209 -9.69 19.61 -20.08
C ARG A 209 -9.88 20.26 -18.69
N ILE A 210 -9.86 21.59 -18.62
CA ILE A 210 -9.99 22.36 -17.36
C ILE A 210 -11.32 22.08 -16.65
N LYS A 211 -12.44 21.99 -17.40
CA LYS A 211 -13.75 21.63 -16.83
C LYS A 211 -13.75 20.19 -16.29
N GLY A 212 -12.92 19.33 -16.86
CA GLY A 212 -12.73 17.95 -16.44
C GLY A 212 -12.10 17.81 -15.07
N ILE A 213 -11.23 18.74 -14.66
CA ILE A 213 -10.63 18.74 -13.32
C ILE A 213 -11.74 18.92 -12.27
N ILE A 214 -12.65 19.86 -12.49
CA ILE A 214 -13.78 20.11 -11.59
C ILE A 214 -14.67 18.86 -11.50
N TYR A 215 -15.02 18.24 -12.63
CA TYR A 215 -15.81 17.00 -12.64
C TYR A 215 -15.07 15.84 -11.97
N GLY A 216 -13.76 15.73 -12.12
CA GLY A 216 -12.94 14.71 -11.46
C GLY A 216 -12.93 14.87 -9.94
N ILE A 217 -12.71 16.09 -9.44
CA ILE A 217 -12.73 16.40 -8.00
C ILE A 217 -14.12 16.12 -7.42
N LEU A 218 -15.18 16.59 -8.09
CA LEU A 218 -16.56 16.35 -7.67
C LEU A 218 -16.87 14.84 -7.64
N TYR A 219 -16.44 14.10 -8.67
CA TYR A 219 -16.61 12.65 -8.73
C TYR A 219 -15.90 11.94 -7.58
N CYS A 220 -14.66 12.31 -7.27
CA CYS A 220 -13.92 11.78 -6.12
C CYS A 220 -14.66 12.06 -4.81
N ALA A 221 -15.10 13.31 -4.59
CA ALA A 221 -15.81 13.70 -3.37
C ALA A 221 -17.10 12.90 -3.19
N VAL A 222 -17.93 12.79 -4.24
CA VAL A 222 -19.17 12.01 -4.21
C VAL A 222 -18.89 10.53 -3.98
N SER A 223 -17.86 9.97 -4.63
CA SER A 223 -17.50 8.55 -4.46
C SER A 223 -17.06 8.23 -3.02
N ILE A 224 -16.26 9.12 -2.40
CA ILE A 224 -15.84 8.99 -1.00
C ILE A 224 -17.05 9.10 -0.07
N LEU A 225 -17.94 10.07 -0.29
CA LEU A 225 -19.16 10.22 0.50
C LEU A 225 -20.05 8.98 0.43
N ILE A 226 -20.26 8.41 -0.76
CA ILE A 226 -21.07 7.20 -0.93
C ILE A 226 -20.39 6.01 -0.25
N PHE A 227 -19.06 5.87 -0.38
CA PHE A 227 -18.31 4.78 0.24
C PHE A 227 -18.43 4.80 1.77
N PHE A 228 -18.24 5.96 2.40
CA PHE A 228 -18.33 6.12 3.86
C PHE A 228 -19.75 6.39 4.38
N ALA A 229 -20.76 6.47 3.51
CA ALA A 229 -22.13 6.76 3.90
C ALA A 229 -22.68 5.82 4.98
N PRO A 230 -22.49 4.48 4.92
CA PRO A 230 -22.99 3.58 5.97
C PRO A 230 -22.44 3.91 7.36
N ILE A 231 -21.14 4.24 7.44
CA ILE A 231 -20.48 4.61 8.71
C ILE A 231 -21.02 5.94 9.23
N PHE A 232 -21.06 6.97 8.37
CA PHE A 232 -21.51 8.29 8.78
C PHE A 232 -22.99 8.32 9.20
N ILE A 233 -23.86 7.57 8.48
CA ILE A 233 -25.27 7.47 8.84
C ILE A 233 -25.42 6.75 10.18
N ASN A 234 -24.66 5.67 10.41
CA ASN A 234 -24.72 4.92 11.65
C ASN A 234 -24.25 5.75 12.86
N GLU A 235 -23.10 6.41 12.77
CA GLU A 235 -22.54 7.19 13.88
C GLU A 235 -23.33 8.48 14.14
N PHE A 236 -23.61 9.28 13.10
CA PHE A 236 -24.12 10.64 13.30
C PHE A 236 -25.64 10.75 13.27
N MET A 237 -26.34 9.86 12.56
CA MET A 237 -27.81 9.98 12.38
C MET A 237 -28.58 8.95 13.20
N LEU A 238 -28.07 7.72 13.30
CA LEU A 238 -28.78 6.59 13.92
C LEU A 238 -28.25 6.22 15.31
N GLY A 239 -27.14 6.82 15.77
CA GLY A 239 -26.60 6.59 17.11
C GLY A 239 -26.09 5.16 17.35
N ASN A 240 -25.34 4.61 16.39
CA ASN A 240 -24.81 3.24 16.40
C ASN A 240 -25.88 2.14 16.46
N TYR A 241 -26.94 2.31 15.67
CA TYR A 241 -28.03 1.35 15.56
C TYR A 241 -27.61 0.01 14.93
N PHE A 242 -26.81 0.05 13.86
CA PHE A 242 -26.43 -1.15 13.12
C PHE A 242 -25.39 -1.98 13.88
N TYR A 243 -25.56 -3.30 13.85
CA TYR A 243 -24.53 -4.21 14.35
C TYR A 243 -23.27 -4.15 13.47
N PRO A 244 -22.07 -4.45 14.00
CA PRO A 244 -20.83 -4.42 13.22
C PRO A 244 -20.87 -5.27 11.94
N ILE A 245 -21.55 -6.42 11.99
CA ILE A 245 -21.71 -7.30 10.83
C ILE A 245 -22.65 -6.72 9.77
N GLU A 246 -23.70 -6.00 10.17
CA GLU A 246 -24.64 -5.34 9.25
C GLU A 246 -23.97 -4.15 8.58
N LEU A 247 -23.24 -3.36 9.36
CA LEU A 247 -22.45 -2.23 8.86
C LEU A 247 -21.40 -2.68 7.85
N PHE A 248 -20.74 -3.82 8.11
CA PHE A 248 -19.81 -4.44 7.16
C PHE A 248 -20.48 -4.76 5.82
N PHE A 249 -21.67 -5.39 5.81
CA PHE A 249 -22.37 -5.70 4.57
C PHE A 249 -22.82 -4.43 3.82
N LEU A 250 -23.25 -3.40 4.54
CA LEU A 250 -23.60 -2.10 3.95
C LEU A 250 -22.39 -1.43 3.30
N GLU A 251 -21.24 -1.44 3.95
CA GLU A 251 -19.98 -0.91 3.41
C GLU A 251 -19.50 -1.70 2.19
N LEU A 252 -19.63 -3.03 2.22
CA LEU A 252 -19.32 -3.88 1.07
C LEU A 252 -20.20 -3.54 -0.13
N VAL A 253 -21.52 -3.38 0.07
CA VAL A 253 -22.45 -2.98 -0.99
C VAL A 253 -22.12 -1.58 -1.52
N ALA A 254 -21.86 -0.61 -0.65
CA ALA A 254 -21.46 0.74 -1.03
C ALA A 254 -20.16 0.72 -1.86
N GLY A 255 -19.15 -0.05 -1.42
CA GLY A 255 -17.89 -0.23 -2.15
C GLY A 255 -18.08 -0.84 -3.54
N LEU A 256 -18.91 -1.88 -3.66
CA LEU A 256 -19.25 -2.49 -4.96
C LEU A 256 -19.97 -1.50 -5.89
N LEU A 257 -20.88 -0.69 -5.36
CA LEU A 257 -21.57 0.34 -6.13
C LEU A 257 -20.60 1.40 -6.65
N VAL A 258 -19.71 1.90 -5.80
CA VAL A 258 -18.69 2.90 -6.19
C VAL A 258 -17.75 2.32 -7.26
N LEU A 259 -17.31 1.07 -7.09
CA LEU A 259 -16.49 0.35 -8.08
C LEU A 259 -17.22 0.19 -9.42
N ALA A 260 -18.47 -0.27 -9.40
CA ALA A 260 -19.27 -0.46 -10.62
C ALA A 260 -19.46 0.87 -11.36
N CYS A 261 -19.78 1.95 -10.62
CA CYS A 261 -19.89 3.30 -11.16
C CYS A 261 -18.56 3.79 -11.75
N ALA A 262 -17.43 3.57 -11.08
CA ALA A 262 -16.11 3.98 -11.57
C ALA A 262 -15.74 3.25 -12.87
N ILE A 263 -15.97 1.94 -12.94
CA ILE A 263 -15.70 1.14 -14.13
C ILE A 263 -16.62 1.55 -15.28
N TRP A 264 -17.91 1.75 -15.00
CA TRP A 264 -18.89 2.12 -16.02
C TRP A 264 -18.62 3.51 -16.61
N THR A 265 -18.40 4.51 -15.75
CA THR A 265 -18.03 5.87 -16.15
C THR A 265 -16.69 5.91 -16.88
N GLY A 266 -15.68 5.21 -16.39
CA GLY A 266 -14.38 5.07 -17.06
C GLY A 266 -14.52 4.48 -18.47
N ASN A 267 -15.30 3.40 -18.62
CA ASN A 267 -15.58 2.79 -19.92
C ASN A 267 -16.31 3.75 -20.87
N PHE A 268 -17.30 4.49 -20.37
CA PHE A 268 -18.04 5.48 -21.13
C PHE A 268 -17.11 6.59 -21.65
N LEU A 269 -16.26 7.16 -20.80
CA LEU A 269 -15.31 8.20 -21.17
C LEU A 269 -14.31 7.71 -22.23
N LEU A 270 -13.75 6.51 -22.04
CA LEU A 270 -12.82 5.87 -22.97
C LEU A 270 -13.42 5.61 -24.36
N LYS A 271 -14.72 5.26 -24.43
CA LYS A 271 -15.40 4.99 -25.71
C LYS A 271 -15.85 6.26 -26.43
N ASN A 272 -16.46 7.19 -25.69
CA ASN A 272 -17.28 8.23 -26.31
C ASN A 272 -16.65 9.63 -26.31
N LYS A 273 -15.66 9.92 -25.46
CA LYS A 273 -15.17 11.29 -25.25
C LYS A 273 -13.69 11.48 -25.51
N ILE A 274 -12.87 10.44 -25.37
CA ILE A 274 -11.48 10.51 -25.82
C ILE A 274 -11.47 10.42 -27.35
N ARG A 275 -11.48 11.59 -28.00
CA ARG A 275 -11.24 11.69 -29.44
C ARG A 275 -9.78 11.35 -29.70
N VAL A 276 -9.56 10.32 -30.52
CA VAL A 276 -8.28 9.99 -31.15
C VAL A 276 -7.96 11.06 -32.17
#